data_AF-A0A3C0N633-F1
#
_entry.id   AF-A0A3C0N633-F1
#
_cell.length_a   1.000
_cell.length_b   1.000
_cell.length_c   1.000
_cell.angle_alpha   90.00
_cell.angle_beta   90.00
_cell.angle_gamma   90.00
#
_symmetry.space_group_name_H-M   'P 1'
#
loop_
_entity.id
_entity.type
_entity.pdbx_description
1 polymer ?
#
loop_
_entity_poly.entity_id
_entity_poly.type
_entity_poly.pdbx_seq_one_letter_code
_entity_poly.pdbx_strand_id
1 'polypeptide(L)'
;MNSDYPSHSYPITFKEAQTIGLNVLPLSPDINSILLELHQLYAEMGQKAFTYFDEFHYHNNEIMNILEGRDIQIYYKSDEDWYYRSEERRWVRMNDESAWRKTEKIGEQIRESTFHIR
;
A
#
# COMPACT_ATOMS: atom_id res chain seq x y z
N MET A 1 30.16 -7.40 8.88
CA MET A 1 29.24 -6.29 8.56
C MET A 1 28.83 -5.65 9.87
N ASN A 2 29.26 -4.39 10.08
CA ASN A 2 29.03 -3.51 11.24
C ASN A 2 29.11 -4.14 12.64
N SER A 3 30.31 -4.48 13.11
CA SER A 3 30.59 -4.82 14.52
C SER A 3 30.29 -3.68 15.49
N ASP A 4 30.34 -2.44 15.00
CA ASP A 4 30.25 -1.23 15.82
C ASP A 4 28.80 -0.73 15.99
N TYR A 5 27.83 -1.39 15.35
CA TYR A 5 26.43 -1.03 15.47
C TYR A 5 25.76 -1.84 16.61
N PRO A 6 25.23 -1.19 17.65
CA PRO A 6 24.68 -1.89 18.81
C PRO A 6 23.48 -2.76 18.41
N SER A 7 23.45 -4.00 18.89
CA SER A 7 22.34 -4.92 18.66
C SER A 7 21.08 -4.42 19.35
N HIS A 8 19.96 -4.42 18.63
CA HIS A 8 18.66 -4.03 19.17
C HIS A 8 17.52 -4.81 18.49
N SER A 9 16.39 -4.93 19.18
CA SER A 9 15.16 -5.48 18.59
C SER A 9 14.45 -4.42 17.73
N TYR A 10 13.60 -4.85 16.79
CA TYR A 10 12.75 -3.96 16.00
C TYR A 10 11.27 -4.13 16.39
N PRO A 11 10.48 -3.04 16.50
CA PRO A 11 10.87 -1.63 16.36
C PRO A 11 11.59 -1.10 17.61
N ILE A 12 12.63 -0.29 17.40
CA ILE A 12 13.37 0.39 18.49
C ILE A 12 12.73 1.75 18.79
N THR A 13 12.53 2.05 20.07
CA THR A 13 12.02 3.36 20.51
C THR A 13 13.13 4.41 20.59
N PHE A 14 12.76 5.70 20.53
CA PHE A 14 13.72 6.80 20.66
C PHE A 14 14.55 6.72 21.94
N LYS A 15 13.92 6.36 23.07
CA LYS A 15 14.60 6.22 24.37
C LYS A 15 15.60 5.06 24.38
N GLU A 16 15.24 3.91 23.81
CA GLU A 16 16.13 2.76 23.68
C GLU A 16 17.32 3.09 22.79
N ALA A 17 17.07 3.75 21.65
CA ALA A 17 18.10 4.17 20.72
C ALA A 17 19.11 5.14 21.37
N GLN A 18 18.63 6.12 22.15
CA GLN A 18 19.52 6.99 22.94
C GLN A 18 20.34 6.19 23.97
N THR A 19 19.73 5.23 24.65
CA THR A 19 20.38 4.45 25.72
C THR A 19 21.53 3.60 25.18
N ILE A 20 21.39 3.05 23.96
CA ILE A 20 22.45 2.26 23.31
C ILE A 20 23.47 3.12 22.53
N GLY A 21 23.36 4.45 22.61
CA GLY A 21 24.33 5.38 22.02
C GLY A 21 24.14 5.63 20.52
N LEU A 22 22.98 5.33 19.94
CA LEU A 22 22.69 5.68 18.55
C LEU A 22 22.51 7.20 18.41
N ASN A 23 22.98 7.74 17.28
CA ASN A 23 22.74 9.12 16.91
C ASN A 23 21.28 9.29 16.47
N VAL A 24 20.42 9.70 17.41
CA VAL A 24 19.00 9.95 17.16
C VAL A 24 18.66 11.42 17.26
N LEU A 25 17.87 11.89 16.31
CA LEU A 25 17.34 13.25 16.27
C LEU A 25 15.82 13.19 16.41
N PRO A 26 15.21 14.11 17.19
CA PRO A 26 13.76 14.19 17.26
C PRO A 26 13.20 14.55 15.88
N LEU A 27 12.10 13.90 15.50
CA LEU A 27 11.39 14.23 14.28
C LEU A 27 10.76 15.63 14.42
N SER A 28 10.93 16.48 13.40
CA SER A 28 10.28 17.79 13.37
C SER A 28 8.75 17.63 13.41
N PRO A 29 8.01 18.44 14.19
CA PRO A 29 6.56 18.40 14.23
C PRO A 29 5.91 18.58 12.85
N ASP A 30 6.48 19.42 11.98
CA ASP A 30 5.96 19.66 10.63
C ASP A 30 6.06 18.40 9.76
N ILE A 31 7.19 17.69 9.83
CA ILE A 31 7.39 16.43 9.10
C ILE A 31 6.44 15.37 9.65
N ASN A 32 6.29 15.29 10.97
CA ASN A 32 5.36 14.36 11.59
C ASN A 32 3.92 14.58 11.11
N SER A 33 3.48 15.83 11.03
CA SER A 33 2.15 16.17 10.50
C SER A 33 1.96 15.71 9.05
N ILE A 34 2.95 15.96 8.18
CA ILE A 34 2.90 15.52 6.77
C ILE A 34 2.89 13.99 6.65
N LEU A 35 3.65 13.28 7.49
CA LEU A 35 3.66 11.81 7.50
C LEU A 35 2.31 11.23 7.95
N LEU A 36 1.63 11.87 8.90
CA LEU A 36 0.30 11.47 9.33
C LEU A 36 -0.74 11.71 8.24
N GLU A 37 -0.66 12.83 7.52
CA GLU A 37 -1.52 13.11 6.37
C GLU A 37 -1.28 12.10 5.24
N LEU A 38 -0.02 11.82 4.92
CA LEU A 38 0.33 10.79 3.93
C LEU A 38 -0.21 9.41 4.34
N HIS A 39 -0.11 9.06 5.62
CA HIS A 39 -0.67 7.81 6.14
C HIS A 39 -2.19 7.74 5.97
N GLN A 40 -2.91 8.85 6.21
CA GLN A 40 -4.35 8.91 6.00
C GLN A 40 -4.71 8.71 4.51
N LEU A 41 -3.97 9.35 3.60
CA LEU A 41 -4.17 9.18 2.16
C LEU A 41 -3.97 7.72 1.74
N TYR A 42 -2.91 7.06 2.21
CA TYR A 42 -2.71 5.64 1.92
C TYR A 42 -3.77 4.74 2.55
N ALA A 43 -4.22 5.06 3.77
CA ALA A 43 -5.29 4.32 4.41
C ALA A 43 -6.60 4.43 3.63
N GLU A 44 -6.89 5.60 3.04
CA GLU A 44 -8.04 5.81 2.16
C GLU A 44 -7.88 5.04 0.84
N MET A 45 -6.71 5.11 0.19
CA MET A 45 -6.44 4.37 -1.05
C MET A 45 -6.57 2.85 -0.90
N GLY A 46 -6.17 2.31 0.25
CA GLY A 46 -6.24 0.88 0.56
C GLY A 46 -7.59 0.39 1.05
N GLN A 47 -8.63 1.23 1.13
CA GLN A 47 -9.94 0.76 1.57
C GLN A 47 -10.55 -0.20 0.55
N LYS A 48 -11.04 -1.33 1.05
CA LYS A 48 -11.79 -2.30 0.24
C LYS A 48 -13.12 -1.70 -0.20
N ALA A 49 -13.28 -1.55 -1.50
CA ALA A 49 -14.54 -1.20 -2.12
C ALA A 49 -15.21 -2.47 -2.64
N PHE A 50 -16.20 -2.95 -1.89
CA PHE A 50 -17.05 -4.02 -2.38
C PHE A 50 -18.33 -3.45 -3.00
N THR A 51 -18.69 -3.95 -4.18
CA THR A 51 -19.91 -3.54 -4.89
C THR A 51 -20.67 -4.76 -5.41
N TYR A 52 -21.90 -4.58 -5.90
CA TYR A 52 -22.72 -5.64 -6.49
C TYR A 52 -22.97 -6.85 -5.57
N PHE A 53 -23.39 -6.60 -4.33
CA PHE A 53 -23.73 -7.66 -3.39
C PHE A 53 -25.10 -8.28 -3.69
N ASP A 54 -25.10 -9.54 -4.12
CA ASP A 54 -26.25 -10.43 -4.00
C ASP A 54 -25.83 -11.75 -3.32
N GLU A 55 -26.73 -12.71 -3.17
CA GLU A 55 -26.42 -13.99 -2.49
C GLU A 55 -25.30 -14.79 -3.18
N PHE A 56 -25.02 -14.51 -4.45
CA PHE A 56 -24.10 -15.27 -5.28
C PHE A 56 -22.97 -14.44 -5.91
N HIS A 57 -23.01 -13.11 -5.84
CA HIS A 57 -22.03 -12.24 -6.46
C HIS A 57 -21.53 -11.16 -5.50
N TYR A 58 -20.25 -10.84 -5.60
CA TYR A 58 -19.71 -9.56 -5.17
C TYR A 58 -18.52 -9.17 -6.05
N HIS A 59 -18.32 -7.88 -6.22
CA HIS A 59 -17.16 -7.30 -6.87
C HIS A 59 -16.22 -6.73 -5.81
N ASN A 60 -14.93 -7.04 -5.92
CA ASN A 60 -13.88 -6.56 -5.02
C ASN A 60 -12.93 -5.63 -5.76
N ASN A 61 -12.76 -4.43 -5.23
CA ASN A 61 -11.80 -3.46 -5.71
C ASN A 61 -10.98 -2.91 -4.54
N GLU A 62 -9.67 -3.11 -4.56
CA GLU A 62 -8.76 -2.70 -3.49
C GLU A 62 -7.35 -2.43 -4.03
N ILE A 63 -6.68 -1.40 -3.52
CA ILE A 63 -5.23 -1.21 -3.75
C ILE A 63 -4.46 -1.93 -2.64
N MET A 64 -3.70 -2.97 -2.98
CA MET A 64 -3.01 -3.81 -1.99
C MET A 64 -1.59 -3.35 -1.68
N ASN A 65 -0.89 -2.79 -2.67
CA ASN A 65 0.50 -2.37 -2.53
C ASN A 65 0.69 -1.03 -3.22
N ILE A 66 1.45 -0.14 -2.59
CA ILE A 66 1.81 1.18 -3.12
C ILE A 66 3.34 1.32 -3.00
N LEU A 67 3.98 1.63 -4.12
CA LEU A 67 5.38 1.99 -4.25
C LEU A 67 5.43 3.42 -4.76
N GLU A 68 5.78 4.35 -3.88
CA GLU A 68 5.80 5.77 -4.23
C GLU A 68 7.23 6.32 -4.19
N GLY A 69 7.52 7.13 -5.19
CA GLY A 69 8.74 7.90 -5.30
C GLY A 69 8.42 9.31 -5.79
N ARG A 70 9.46 10.10 -6.01
CA ARG A 70 9.27 11.45 -6.53
C ARG A 70 8.68 11.39 -7.95
N ASP A 71 7.54 12.05 -8.13
CA ASP A 71 6.82 12.18 -9.41
C ASP A 71 6.34 10.83 -10.02
N ILE A 72 6.36 9.75 -9.25
CA ILE A 72 5.94 8.42 -9.68
C ILE A 72 5.29 7.64 -8.54
N GLN A 73 4.16 6.99 -8.83
CA GLN A 73 3.51 6.05 -7.94
C GLN A 73 3.16 4.79 -8.74
N ILE A 74 3.57 3.63 -8.24
CA ILE A 74 3.23 2.32 -8.81
C ILE A 74 2.44 1.58 -7.75
N TYR A 75 1.26 1.08 -8.09
CA TYR A 75 0.42 0.37 -7.13
C TYR A 75 -0.22 -0.87 -7.76
N TYR A 76 -0.49 -1.88 -6.94
CA TYR A 76 -1.23 -3.06 -7.37
C TYR A 76 -2.69 -2.90 -7.00
N LYS A 77 -3.55 -2.83 -8.01
CA LYS A 77 -5.00 -2.80 -7.84
C LYS A 77 -5.56 -4.20 -8.06
N SER A 78 -6.21 -4.74 -7.05
CA SER A 78 -7.05 -5.93 -7.12
C SER A 78 -8.42 -5.50 -7.64
N ASP A 79 -8.88 -6.09 -8.74
CA ASP A 79 -10.15 -5.74 -9.38
C ASP A 79 -10.77 -7.03 -9.92
N GLU A 80 -11.70 -7.61 -9.16
CA GLU A 80 -12.14 -8.99 -9.34
C GLU A 80 -13.62 -9.18 -9.03
N ASP A 81 -14.29 -9.97 -9.86
CA ASP A 81 -15.61 -10.50 -9.54
C ASP A 81 -15.50 -11.83 -8.82
N TRP A 82 -16.39 -12.05 -7.87
CA TRP A 82 -16.52 -13.29 -7.15
C TRP A 82 -17.93 -13.84 -7.33
N TYR A 83 -18.01 -15.11 -7.74
CA TYR A 83 -19.26 -15.84 -7.92
C TYR A 83 -19.30 -17.09 -7.04
N TYR A 84 -20.39 -17.26 -6.29
CA TYR A 84 -20.61 -18.46 -5.50
C TYR A 84 -21.24 -19.55 -6.35
N ARG A 85 -20.47 -20.60 -6.63
CA ARG A 85 -20.95 -21.78 -7.35
C ARG A 85 -21.54 -22.78 -6.36
N SER A 86 -22.87 -22.89 -6.35
CA SER A 86 -23.60 -23.68 -5.36
C SER A 86 -23.36 -25.20 -5.49
N GLU A 87 -23.15 -25.72 -6.70
CA GLU A 87 -22.90 -27.15 -6.93
C GLU A 87 -21.58 -27.61 -6.30
N GLU A 88 -20.57 -26.75 -6.36
CA GLU A 88 -19.22 -27.00 -5.84
C GLU A 88 -19.02 -26.41 -4.44
N ARG A 89 -20.03 -25.70 -3.92
CA ARG A 89 -20.03 -24.98 -2.63
C ARG A 89 -18.80 -24.10 -2.42
N ARG A 90 -18.35 -23.40 -3.47
CA ARG A 90 -17.15 -22.56 -3.43
C ARG A 90 -17.34 -21.24 -4.15
N TRP A 91 -16.59 -20.24 -3.70
CA TRP A 91 -16.40 -18.99 -4.41
C TRP A 91 -15.37 -19.17 -5.53
N VAL A 92 -15.70 -18.65 -6.70
CA VAL A 92 -14.85 -18.69 -7.90
C VAL A 92 -14.61 -17.26 -8.34
N ARG A 93 -13.32 -16.91 -8.54
CA ARG A 93 -12.90 -15.63 -9.10
C ARG A 93 -13.20 -15.60 -10.59
N MET A 94 -13.78 -14.51 -11.05
CA MET A 94 -14.18 -14.23 -12.44
C MET A 94 -13.72 -12.82 -12.81
N ASN A 95 -13.64 -12.53 -14.12
CA ASN A 95 -13.34 -11.19 -14.66
C ASN A 95 -12.17 -10.48 -13.96
N ASP A 96 -11.02 -11.14 -13.90
CA ASP A 96 -9.84 -10.61 -13.26
C ASP A 96 -9.22 -9.47 -14.09
N GLU A 97 -9.38 -8.24 -13.62
CA GLU A 97 -8.75 -7.04 -14.17
C GLU A 97 -7.63 -6.50 -13.26
N SER A 98 -7.19 -7.31 -12.29
CA SER A 98 -6.13 -6.97 -11.35
C SER A 98 -4.82 -6.71 -12.09
N ALA A 99 -4.19 -5.57 -11.81
CA ALA A 99 -2.97 -5.17 -12.48
C ALA A 99 -2.11 -4.22 -11.64
N TRP A 100 -0.81 -4.22 -11.93
CA TRP A 100 0.04 -3.11 -11.56
C TRP A 100 -0.31 -1.89 -12.41
N ARG A 101 -0.55 -0.76 -11.75
CA ARG A 101 -0.81 0.54 -12.34
C ARG A 101 0.36 1.45 -12.02
N LYS A 102 0.67 2.35 -12.95
CA LYS A 102 1.73 3.34 -12.83
C LYS A 102 1.16 4.71 -13.15
N THR A 103 1.31 5.61 -12.20
CA THR A 103 0.96 7.02 -12.28
C THR A 103 2.25 7.83 -12.27
N GLU A 104 2.45 8.69 -13.27
CA GLU A 104 3.62 9.56 -13.39
C GLU A 104 3.19 11.01 -13.52
N LYS A 105 3.90 11.89 -12.83
CA LYS A 105 3.75 13.34 -12.99
C LYS A 105 4.77 13.85 -14.00
N ILE A 106 4.30 14.30 -15.16
CA ILE A 106 5.11 14.91 -16.22
C ILE A 106 4.77 16.41 -16.27
N GLY A 107 5.55 17.22 -15.56
CA GLY A 107 5.26 18.64 -15.38
C GLY A 107 4.01 18.84 -14.52
N GLU A 108 2.98 19.48 -15.08
CA GLU A 108 1.68 19.65 -14.43
C GLU A 108 0.68 18.51 -14.73
N GLN A 109 1.03 17.60 -15.66
CA GLN A 109 0.12 16.53 -16.08
C GLN A 109 0.40 15.24 -15.31
N ILE A 110 -0.67 14.53 -14.97
CA ILE A 110 -0.61 13.18 -14.41
C ILE A 110 -0.99 12.20 -15.51
N ARG A 111 -0.13 11.20 -15.76
CA ARG A 111 -0.37 10.15 -16.75
C ARG A 111 -0.45 8.80 -16.05
N GLU A 112 -1.54 8.07 -16.30
CA GLU A 112 -1.73 6.71 -15.82
C GLU A 112 -1.47 5.68 -16.94
N SER A 113 -0.91 4.53 -16.59
CA SER A 113 -0.69 3.40 -17.49
C SER A 113 -0.67 2.08 -16.73
N THR A 114 -0.94 0.97 -17.42
CA THR A 114 -0.71 -0.37 -16.87
C THR A 114 0.78 -0.68 -16.88
N PHE A 115 1.31 -1.12 -15.74
CA PHE A 115 2.71 -1.50 -15.57
C PHE A 115 2.86 -3.02 -15.70
N HIS A 116 3.80 -3.45 -16.53
CA HIS A 116 4.12 -4.86 -16.69
C HIS A 116 5.50 -5.14 -16.10
N ILE A 117 5.57 -6.02 -15.11
CA ILE A 117 6.82 -6.53 -14.57
C ILE A 117 7.38 -7.52 -15.61
N ARG A 118 8.64 -7.33 -16.01
CA ARG A 118 9.36 -8.22 -16.92
C ARG A 118 10.50 -8.91 -16.19
#